data_AF-A0AA34YY44-F1
#
_entry.id   AF-A0AA34YY44-F1
#
_cell.length_a   1.000
_cell.length_b   1.000
_cell.length_c   1.000
_cell.angle_alpha   90.00
_cell.angle_beta   90.00
_cell.angle_gamma   90.00
#
_symmetry.space_group_name_H-M   'P 1'
#
loop_
_entity.id
_entity.type
_entity.pdbx_description
1 polymer ?
#
loop_
_entity_poly.entity_id
_entity_poly.type
_entity_poly.pdbx_seq_one_letter_code
_entity_poly.pdbx_strand_id
1 'polypeptide(L)'
;MTTQLPSKEQVFEKLESLVTDAYQFACSLDIGEERTEAFELYEALRRMQRRGAASEMLAATNPLIRPGMMDYDSDCYEDWGEDEGDD
;
A
#
# COMPACT_ATOMS: atom_id res chain seq x y z
N MET A 1 27.27 10.75 18.04
CA MET A 1 26.79 9.55 17.35
C MET A 1 26.16 10.01 16.05
N THR A 2 26.79 9.71 14.91
CA THR A 2 26.25 10.10 13.60
C THR A 2 25.14 9.11 13.26
N THR A 3 23.89 9.55 13.24
CA THR A 3 22.76 8.74 12.76
C THR A 3 22.89 8.61 11.25
N GLN A 4 23.32 7.43 10.79
CA GLN A 4 23.29 7.10 9.37
C GLN A 4 21.83 6.97 8.94
N LEU A 5 21.43 7.78 7.96
CA LEU A 5 20.10 7.68 7.36
C LEU A 5 19.98 6.33 6.65
N PRO A 6 18.85 5.62 6.78
CA PRO A 6 18.64 4.35 6.10
C PRO A 6 18.68 4.53 4.59
N SER A 7 19.20 3.54 3.87
CA SER A 7 19.12 3.53 2.41
C SER A 7 17.66 3.36 1.96
N LYS A 8 17.38 3.75 0.71
CA LYS A 8 16.05 3.55 0.10
C LYS A 8 15.59 2.09 0.23
N GLU A 9 16.46 1.14 -0.13
CA GLU A 9 16.19 -0.31 -0.04
C GLU A 9 15.81 -0.73 1.39
N GLN A 10 16.55 -0.28 2.40
CA GLN A 10 16.25 -0.57 3.81
C GLN A 10 14.90 -0.01 4.26
N VAL A 11 14.44 1.10 3.67
CA VAL A 11 13.11 1.65 3.95
C VAL A 11 12.02 0.77 3.32
N PHE A 12 12.23 0.29 2.08
CA PHE A 12 11.27 -0.60 1.42
C PHE A 12 11.19 -1.98 2.07
N GLU A 13 12.32 -2.56 2.50
CA GLU A 13 12.34 -3.83 3.25
C GLU A 13 11.54 -3.71 4.56
N LYS A 14 11.71 -2.60 5.28
CA LYS A 14 10.93 -2.33 6.50
C LYS A 14 9.44 -2.17 6.22
N LEU A 15 9.09 -1.52 5.11
CA LEU A 15 7.70 -1.39 4.68
C LEU A 15 7.10 -2.77 4.34
N GLU A 16 7.83 -3.65 3.65
CA GLU A 16 7.40 -5.01 3.35
C GLU A 16 7.17 -5.85 4.61
N SER A 17 8.09 -5.77 5.58
CA SER A 17 7.90 -6.39 6.90
C SER A 17 6.65 -5.86 7.58
N LEU A 18 6.45 -4.54 7.58
CA LEU A 18 5.30 -3.91 8.24
C LEU A 18 3.96 -4.27 7.57
N VAL A 19 3.92 -4.37 6.24
CA VAL A 19 2.74 -4.85 5.50
C VAL A 19 2.40 -6.27 5.91
N THR A 20 3.41 -7.14 6.04
CA THR A 20 3.23 -8.53 6.48
C THR A 20 2.70 -8.59 7.91
N ASP A 21 3.28 -7.81 8.82
CA ASP A 21 2.86 -7.75 10.22
C ASP A 21 1.43 -7.22 10.35
N ALA A 22 1.07 -6.19 9.57
CA ALA A 22 -0.29 -5.62 9.55
C ALA A 22 -1.33 -6.64 9.05
N TYR A 23 -1.00 -7.44 8.04
CA TYR A 23 -1.86 -8.52 7.58
C TYR A 23 -2.08 -9.59 8.65
N GLN A 24 -1.01 -10.03 9.31
CA GLN A 24 -1.09 -11.03 10.38
C GLN A 24 -1.89 -10.51 11.56
N PHE A 25 -1.69 -9.23 11.93
CA PHE A 25 -2.47 -8.57 12.97
C PHE A 25 -3.96 -8.56 12.62
N ALA A 26 -4.33 -8.13 11.40
CA ALA A 26 -5.73 -8.14 10.96
C ALA A 26 -6.31 -9.57 10.97
N CYS A 27 -5.55 -10.59 10.56
CA CYS A 27 -5.98 -11.99 10.63
C CYS A 27 -6.12 -12.54 12.06
N SER A 28 -5.46 -11.92 13.05
CA SER A 28 -5.55 -12.35 14.45
C SER A 28 -6.81 -11.85 15.16
N LEU A 29 -7.49 -10.85 14.59
CA LEU A 29 -8.69 -10.25 15.15
C LEU A 29 -9.94 -11.06 14.77
N ASP A 30 -10.90 -11.10 15.70
CA ASP A 30 -12.22 -11.68 15.45
C ASP A 30 -13.01 -10.85 14.42
N ILE A 31 -14.04 -11.46 13.82
CA ILE A 31 -14.92 -10.76 12.86
C ILE A 31 -15.60 -9.59 13.58
N GLY A 32 -15.33 -8.35 13.14
CA GLY A 32 -15.91 -7.13 13.69
C GLY A 32 -15.29 -5.89 13.09
N GLU A 33 -15.70 -4.72 13.59
CA GLU A 33 -15.23 -3.41 13.11
C GLU A 33 -13.71 -3.24 13.25
N GLU A 34 -13.13 -3.66 14.37
CA GLU A 34 -11.68 -3.58 14.63
C GLU A 34 -10.85 -4.33 13.57
N ARG A 35 -11.36 -5.48 13.10
CA ARG A 35 -10.71 -6.24 12.03
C ARG A 35 -10.80 -5.51 10.69
N THR A 36 -11.92 -4.87 10.41
CA THR A 36 -12.08 -4.05 9.21
C THR A 36 -11.10 -2.88 9.20
N GLU A 37 -10.99 -2.14 10.30
CA GLU A 37 -10.02 -1.05 10.46
C GLU A 37 -8.57 -1.54 10.29
N ALA A 38 -8.24 -2.71 10.84
CA ALA A 38 -6.93 -3.32 10.66
C ALA A 38 -6.63 -3.70 9.20
N PHE A 39 -7.64 -4.19 8.46
CA PHE A 39 -7.51 -4.47 7.03
C PHE A 39 -7.38 -3.19 6.18
N GLU A 40 -8.05 -2.09 6.56
CA GLU A 40 -7.87 -0.79 5.91
C GLU A 40 -6.44 -0.28 6.04
N LEU A 41 -5.84 -0.40 7.24
CA LEU A 41 -4.44 -0.06 7.47
C LEU A 41 -3.50 -0.92 6.63
N TYR A 42 -3.68 -2.25 6.66
CA TYR A 42 -2.91 -3.19 5.84
C TYR A 42 -2.99 -2.82 4.34
N GLU A 43 -4.19 -2.57 3.83
CA GLU A 43 -4.39 -2.27 2.41
C GLU A 43 -3.80 -0.90 2.02
N ALA A 44 -3.82 0.10 2.91
CA ALA A 44 -3.13 1.37 2.69
C ALA A 44 -1.61 1.18 2.55
N LEU A 45 -1.01 0.38 3.43
CA LEU A 45 0.43 0.07 3.38
C LEU A 45 0.78 -0.73 2.12
N ARG A 46 -0.03 -1.73 1.76
CA ARG A 46 0.15 -2.54 0.56
C ARG A 46 0.04 -1.73 -0.74
N ARG A 47 -0.85 -0.73 -0.79
CA ARG A 47 -0.96 0.20 -1.91
C ARG A 47 0.30 1.08 -2.02
N MET A 48 0.84 1.54 -0.90
CA MET A 48 2.07 2.33 -0.87
C MET A 48 3.25 1.55 -1.46
N GLN A 49 3.39 0.27 -1.11
CA GLN A 49 4.44 -0.61 -1.66
C GLN A 49 4.32 -0.75 -3.19
N ARG A 50 3.11 -0.97 -3.71
CA ARG A 50 2.86 -1.11 -5.15
C ARG A 50 3.04 0.20 -5.93
N ARG A 51 2.66 1.35 -5.36
CA ARG A 51 2.89 2.67 -5.97
C ARG A 51 4.38 2.95 -6.15
N GLY A 52 5.21 2.59 -5.18
CA GLY A 52 6.67 2.67 -5.30
C GLY A 52 7.21 1.83 -6.46
N ALA A 53 6.83 0.55 -6.53
CA ALA A 53 7.30 -0.36 -7.57
C ALA A 53 6.82 0.02 -8.98
N ALA A 54 5.54 0.38 -9.14
CA ALA A 54 4.99 0.76 -10.45
C ALA A 54 5.55 2.09 -10.96
N SER A 55 5.71 3.09 -10.07
CA SER A 55 6.34 4.37 -10.40
C SER A 55 7.80 4.19 -10.82
N GLU A 56 8.54 3.31 -10.14
CA GLU A 56 9.92 2.98 -10.51
C GLU A 56 10.02 2.23 -11.83
N MET A 57 9.17 1.24 -12.06
CA MET A 57 9.16 0.49 -13.32
C MET A 57 8.79 1.38 -14.51
N LEU A 58 7.78 2.24 -14.38
CA LEU A 58 7.38 3.16 -15.45
C LEU A 58 8.44 4.25 -15.68
N ALA A 59 9.06 4.80 -14.64
CA ALA A 59 10.18 5.73 -14.80
C ALA A 59 11.40 5.06 -15.45
N ALA A 60 11.68 3.78 -15.13
CA ALA A 60 12.79 3.04 -15.73
C ALA A 60 12.55 2.68 -17.20
N THR A 61 11.30 2.51 -17.62
CA THR A 61 10.93 2.03 -18.96
C THR A 61 10.45 3.14 -19.90
N ASN A 62 10.12 4.32 -19.39
CA ASN A 62 9.67 5.45 -20.20
C ASN A 62 10.65 6.64 -20.10
N PRO A 63 11.49 6.88 -21.14
CA PRO A 63 12.50 7.94 -21.13
C PRO A 63 11.92 9.37 -21.11
N LEU A 64 10.60 9.54 -21.25
CA LEU A 64 9.92 10.84 -21.16
C LEU A 64 9.43 11.16 -19.74
N ILE A 65 9.37 10.16 -18.86
CA ILE A 65 8.84 10.33 -17.50
C ILE A 65 10.00 10.65 -16.56
N ARG A 66 9.99 11.86 -16.00
CA ARG A 66 10.95 12.25 -14.95
C ARG A 66 10.53 11.65 -13.60
N PRO A 67 11.47 11.22 -12.74
CA PRO A 67 11.15 10.79 -11.39
C PRO A 67 10.34 11.87 -10.65
N GLY A 68 9.16 11.53 -10.11
CA GLY A 68 8.28 12.44 -9.36
C GLY A 68 7.10 13.08 -10.12
N MET A 69 6.71 12.55 -11.29
CA MET A 69 5.50 12.99 -12.02
C MET A 69 4.30 12.02 -11.92
N MET A 70 4.43 10.88 -11.24
CA MET A 70 3.42 9.81 -11.17
C MET A 70 2.52 9.87 -9.93
N ASP A 71 2.38 11.05 -9.33
CA ASP A 71 1.61 11.21 -8.08
C ASP A 71 0.11 11.40 -8.36
N TYR A 72 -0.27 11.52 -9.63
CA TYR A 72 -1.65 11.70 -10.08
C TYR A 72 -2.10 10.49 -10.89
N ASP A 73 -2.81 9.55 -10.24
CA ASP A 73 -3.92 8.90 -10.92
C ASP A 73 -5.00 8.45 -9.95
N SER A 74 -6.11 9.18 -10.07
CA SER A 74 -7.51 8.74 -10.03
C SER A 74 -7.92 7.73 -8.97
N ASP A 75 -8.79 8.24 -8.11
CA ASP A 75 -9.69 7.54 -7.20
C ASP A 75 -10.56 6.49 -7.92
N CYS A 76 -9.98 5.38 -8.39
CA CYS A 76 -10.73 4.18 -8.74
C CYS A 76 -11.19 3.47 -7.45
N TYR A 77 -12.06 4.17 -6.72
CA TYR A 77 -13.13 3.56 -5.93
C TYR A 77 -14.05 2.85 -6.92
N GLU A 78 -13.77 1.58 -7.22
CA GLU A 78 -14.89 0.68 -7.45
C GLU A 78 -15.38 0.23 -6.06
N ASP A 79 -16.26 1.06 -5.52
CA ASP A 79 -17.22 0.74 -4.47
C ASP A 79 -18.07 -0.46 -4.96
N TRP A 80 -17.53 -1.68 -4.86
CA TRP A 80 -18.28 -2.92 -5.10
C TRP A 80 -19.15 -3.22 -3.88
N GLY A 81 -20.10 -2.33 -3.59
CA GLY A 81 -21.00 -2.37 -2.44
C GLY A 81 -22.49 -2.44 -2.80
N GLU A 82 -22.87 -2.78 -4.04
CA GLU A 82 -24.27 -3.09 -4.37
C GLU A 82 -24.47 -4.61 -4.48
N ASP A 83 -24.74 -5.24 -3.34
CA ASP A 83 -25.51 -6.50 -3.30
C ASP A 83 -26.38 -6.52 -2.04
N GLU A 84 -27.49 -5.78 -2.05
CA GLU A 84 -28.68 -6.18 -1.29
C GLU A 84 -29.89 -6.18 -2.23
N GLY A 85 -30.01 -7.29 -2.96
CA GLY A 85 -31.26 -7.72 -3.54
C GLY A 85 -31.57 -9.15 -3.10
N ASP A 86 -32.39 -9.32 -2.06
CA ASP A 86 -33.29 -10.48 -1.91
C ASP A 86 -34.38 -10.20 -0.83
N ASP A 87 -35.64 -10.36 -1.25
CA ASP A 87 -36.96 -10.38 -0.56
C ASP A 87 -37.56 -9.11 0.11
#